data_AF-A0A8T3MPF8-F1
#
_entry.id   AF-A0A8T3MPF8-F1
#
_cell.length_a   1.000
_cell.length_b   1.000
_cell.length_c   1.000
_cell.angle_alpha   90.00
_cell.angle_beta   90.00
_cell.angle_gamma   90.00
#
_symmetry.space_group_name_H-M   'P 1'
#
loop_
_entity.id
_entity.type
_entity.pdbx_description
1 polymer ?
#
loop_
_entity_poly.entity_id
_entity_poly.type
_entity_poly.pdbx_seq_one_letter_code
_entity_poly.pdbx_strand_id
1 'polypeptide(L)'
;MPLRSDSENFALIRVIGVGGGGSNAVNRMIRAEMMGVEFIACNTDAQALLQSDAPHKIRIGDKITRGLGAGGDSSIGQRAAEEDSEKIAQALADSDMVFITAGLGGGTGSGAAPIVAQIAKEQGALTIGVVTKPFGFEGNKRKLVAERAAEELKSQVDTLITVPNDRLKDVVQKNTSILDAFRVVDDVLRQGVQGISDIITMPGLINLDFADVRAIMKDAGSALMGIGRATGENRAVEAARQAIASPLLEVDIAGAQGILFNISGSQNLSLYEVTEAAEEIRAAADPEANIIFGTSFNDRLGEEVMITVIATGFDGGKRRQHARYESTAATTDTAGTARQPQNRDFLEELQRQRQESGNGFETGPSREDEAAAVGAPRHERTVGEPAPAARRPTSYDADDLEIPSFLRRK
;
A
#
# COMPACT_ATOMS: atom_id res chain seq x y z
N MET A 1 -40.07 -2.04 3.20
CA MET A 1 -39.04 -2.15 2.15
C MET A 1 -39.32 -1.08 1.13
N PRO A 2 -38.46 -0.08 0.92
CA PRO A 2 -38.58 0.73 -0.26
C PRO A 2 -38.22 -0.14 -1.47
N LEU A 3 -39.13 -0.17 -2.44
CA LEU A 3 -38.98 -0.83 -3.72
C LEU A 3 -37.76 -0.21 -4.43
N ARG A 4 -36.79 -1.05 -4.78
CA ARG A 4 -35.77 -0.69 -5.78
C ARG A 4 -36.53 -0.30 -7.05
N SER A 5 -36.33 0.92 -7.55
CA SER A 5 -36.86 1.28 -8.85
C SER A 5 -36.10 0.50 -9.91
N ASP A 6 -36.81 -0.26 -10.73
CA ASP A 6 -36.32 -0.99 -11.91
C ASP A 6 -35.88 -0.02 -13.01
N SER A 7 -34.91 0.84 -12.71
CA SER A 7 -34.38 1.84 -13.63
C SER A 7 -32.86 1.85 -13.47
N GLU A 8 -32.24 0.94 -14.21
CA GLU A 8 -30.79 0.75 -14.42
C GLU A 8 -30.00 0.31 -13.17
N ASN A 9 -29.65 -0.99 -13.11
CA ASN A 9 -28.78 -1.59 -12.09
C ASN A 9 -27.34 -1.06 -12.20
N PHE A 10 -27.11 0.20 -11.82
CA PHE A 10 -25.76 0.72 -11.64
C PHE A 10 -25.15 0.11 -10.38
N ALA A 11 -23.91 -0.38 -10.49
CA ALA A 11 -23.17 -0.88 -9.34
C ALA A 11 -22.99 0.25 -8.32
N LEU A 12 -23.36 0.00 -7.07
CA LEU A 12 -23.23 0.99 -6.02
C LEU A 12 -21.81 0.96 -5.45
N ILE A 13 -21.04 1.99 -5.78
CA ILE A 13 -19.64 2.15 -5.40
C ILE A 13 -19.52 3.16 -4.26
N ARG A 14 -18.89 2.75 -3.15
CA ARG A 14 -18.59 3.63 -2.02
C ARG A 14 -17.10 3.77 -1.80
N VAL A 15 -16.67 4.96 -1.39
CA VAL A 15 -15.29 5.26 -1.00
C VAL A 15 -15.28 5.72 0.44
N ILE A 16 -14.66 4.94 1.33
CA ILE A 16 -14.49 5.28 2.74
C ILE A 16 -13.04 5.66 3.05
N GLY A 17 -12.85 6.91 3.46
CA GLY A 17 -11.58 7.45 3.92
C GLY A 17 -11.42 7.27 5.42
N VAL A 18 -10.46 6.45 5.84
CA VAL A 18 -10.25 6.10 7.24
C VAL A 18 -9.06 6.86 7.83
N GLY A 19 -9.31 7.59 8.93
CA GLY A 19 -8.34 8.45 9.57
C GLY A 19 -8.05 9.74 8.79
N GLY A 20 -7.04 10.50 9.23
CA GLY A 20 -6.71 11.81 8.64
C GLY A 20 -6.25 11.72 7.17
N GLY A 21 -5.31 10.83 6.86
CA GLY A 21 -4.82 10.64 5.48
C GLY A 21 -5.90 10.17 4.53
N GLY A 22 -6.74 9.21 4.95
CA GLY A 22 -7.88 8.74 4.15
C GLY A 22 -8.93 9.84 3.93
N SER A 23 -9.22 10.63 4.97
CA SER A 23 -10.16 11.76 4.86
C SER A 23 -9.63 12.84 3.90
N ASN A 24 -8.32 13.11 3.89
CA ASN A 24 -7.71 14.05 2.95
C ASN A 24 -7.81 13.56 1.51
N ALA A 25 -7.53 12.28 1.27
CA ALA A 25 -7.70 11.66 -0.04
C ALA A 25 -9.16 11.75 -0.53
N VAL A 26 -10.14 11.47 0.33
CA VAL A 26 -11.57 11.63 0.02
C VAL A 26 -11.91 13.07 -0.34
N ASN A 27 -11.46 14.05 0.46
CA ASN A 27 -11.67 15.47 0.15
C ASN A 27 -11.09 15.82 -1.23
N ARG A 28 -9.92 15.25 -1.57
CA ARG A 28 -9.29 15.46 -2.87
C ARG A 28 -10.08 14.84 -4.02
N MET A 29 -10.65 13.65 -3.82
CA MET A 29 -11.53 12.99 -4.80
C MET A 29 -12.81 13.81 -5.05
N ILE A 30 -13.42 14.34 -3.99
CA ILE A 30 -14.61 15.20 -4.08
C ILE A 30 -14.29 16.49 -4.86
N ARG A 31 -13.17 17.15 -4.53
CA ARG A 31 -12.73 18.38 -5.23
C ARG A 31 -12.33 18.15 -6.68
N ALA A 32 -11.97 16.92 -7.03
CA ALA A 32 -11.74 16.53 -8.42
C ALA A 32 -13.03 16.17 -9.16
N GLU A 33 -14.19 16.27 -8.50
CA GLU A 33 -15.51 15.98 -9.05
C GLU A 33 -15.59 14.56 -9.64
N MET A 34 -15.08 13.57 -8.89
CA MET A 34 -15.20 12.16 -9.25
C MET A 34 -16.68 11.74 -9.19
N MET A 35 -17.17 11.13 -10.27
CA MET A 35 -18.59 10.83 -10.48
C MET A 35 -18.89 9.35 -10.20
N GLY A 36 -20.15 9.06 -9.86
CA GLY A 36 -20.63 7.68 -9.70
C GLY A 36 -20.15 6.96 -8.45
N VAL A 37 -19.63 7.69 -7.45
CA VAL A 37 -19.17 7.14 -6.18
C VAL A 37 -19.74 7.93 -4.99
N GLU A 38 -20.09 7.22 -3.91
CA GLU A 38 -20.50 7.86 -2.65
C GLU A 38 -19.30 7.96 -1.69
N PHE A 39 -19.09 9.14 -1.12
CA PHE A 39 -17.95 9.41 -0.24
C PHE A 39 -18.33 9.37 1.24
N ILE A 40 -17.53 8.64 2.02
CA ILE A 40 -17.65 8.51 3.47
C ILE A 40 -16.30 8.88 4.11
N ALA A 41 -16.32 9.74 5.13
CA ALA A 41 -15.16 9.98 5.99
C ALA A 41 -15.36 9.29 7.35
N CYS A 42 -14.39 8.50 7.79
CA CYS A 42 -14.41 7.78 9.06
C CYS A 42 -13.20 8.15 9.92
N ASN A 43 -13.40 8.70 11.10
CA ASN A 43 -12.30 9.12 11.97
C ASN A 43 -12.66 9.11 13.46
N THR A 44 -11.66 9.00 14.32
CA THR A 44 -11.77 9.20 15.77
C THR A 44 -11.62 10.66 16.17
N ASP A 45 -11.01 11.48 15.30
CA ASP A 45 -10.83 12.92 15.51
C ASP A 45 -12.04 13.70 15.00
N ALA A 46 -12.75 14.36 15.91
CA ALA A 46 -13.92 15.15 15.59
C ALA A 46 -13.59 16.41 14.79
N GLN A 47 -12.44 17.04 15.04
CA GLN A 47 -12.02 18.25 14.33
C GLN A 47 -11.72 17.94 12.87
N ALA A 48 -11.03 16.82 12.62
CA ALA A 48 -10.74 16.37 11.27
C ALA A 48 -12.03 16.07 10.47
N LEU A 49 -13.05 15.47 11.10
CA LEU A 49 -14.33 15.20 10.43
C LEU A 49 -15.12 16.47 10.10
N LEU A 50 -15.07 17.49 10.95
CA LEU A 50 -15.71 18.77 10.66
C LEU A 50 -15.16 19.41 9.39
N GLN A 51 -13.85 19.27 9.15
CA GLN A 51 -13.16 19.77 7.96
C GLN A 51 -13.32 18.89 6.72
N SER A 52 -13.92 17.70 6.84
CA SER A 52 -14.13 16.83 5.68
C SER A 52 -15.25 17.35 4.78
N ASP A 53 -15.02 17.26 3.47
CA ASP A 53 -15.97 17.58 2.41
C ASP A 53 -16.95 16.42 2.14
N ALA A 54 -16.74 15.25 2.78
CA ALA A 54 -17.57 14.06 2.58
C ALA A 54 -19.02 14.29 3.06
N PRO A 55 -20.04 13.91 2.24
CA PRO A 55 -21.45 14.01 2.63
C PRO A 55 -21.78 13.16 3.86
N HIS A 56 -21.16 11.98 3.97
CA HIS A 56 -21.35 11.07 5.08
C HIS A 56 -20.11 11.04 5.97
N LYS A 57 -20.30 11.28 7.27
CA LYS A 57 -19.23 11.37 8.26
C LYS A 57 -19.52 10.43 9.41
N ILE A 58 -18.58 9.53 9.70
CA ILE A 58 -18.68 8.55 10.77
C ILE A 58 -17.61 8.87 11.80
N ARG A 59 -18.05 9.27 12.99
CA ARG A 59 -17.16 9.40 14.14
C ARG A 59 -17.17 8.10 14.93
N ILE A 60 -15.99 7.54 15.15
CA ILE A 60 -15.81 6.26 15.84
C ILE A 60 -15.03 6.43 17.15
N GLY A 61 -15.29 5.55 18.12
CA GLY A 61 -14.55 5.48 19.40
C GLY A 61 -14.79 6.67 20.33
N ASP A 62 -16.02 7.16 20.41
CA ASP A 62 -16.37 8.31 21.25
C ASP A 62 -16.06 8.06 22.74
N LYS A 63 -16.30 6.84 23.24
CA LYS A 63 -16.04 6.50 24.64
C LYS A 63 -14.53 6.38 24.93
N ILE A 64 -13.75 5.98 23.94
CA ILE A 64 -12.31 5.71 24.10
C ILE A 64 -11.48 6.98 23.91
N THR A 65 -11.77 7.74 22.86
CA THR A 65 -10.94 8.87 22.42
C THR A 65 -11.49 10.22 22.85
N ARG A 66 -12.77 10.30 23.22
CA ARG A 66 -13.49 11.55 23.47
C ARG A 66 -13.40 12.54 22.30
N GLY A 67 -13.27 12.03 21.07
CA GLY A 67 -13.17 12.83 19.85
C GLY A 67 -11.81 13.46 19.59
N LEU A 68 -10.76 13.09 20.32
CA LEU A 68 -9.41 13.66 20.23
C LEU A 68 -8.46 12.87 19.33
N GLY A 69 -8.94 11.80 18.70
CA GLY A 69 -8.11 10.91 17.88
C GLY A 69 -7.42 9.78 18.65
N ALA A 70 -6.74 8.90 17.92
CA ALA A 70 -6.09 7.70 18.45
C ALA A 70 -4.64 7.90 18.95
N GLY A 71 -4.10 9.13 18.89
CA GLY A 71 -2.75 9.44 19.42
C GLY A 71 -1.58 8.69 18.75
N GLY A 72 -1.78 8.14 17.55
CA GLY A 72 -0.78 7.31 16.87
C GLY A 72 -0.73 5.85 17.31
N ASP A 73 -1.65 5.41 18.18
CA ASP A 73 -1.79 4.03 18.62
C ASP A 73 -2.84 3.31 17.75
N SER A 74 -2.41 2.25 17.05
CA SER A 74 -3.30 1.47 16.18
C SER A 74 -4.32 0.65 16.97
N SER A 75 -4.00 0.21 18.19
CA SER A 75 -4.93 -0.56 19.02
C SER A 75 -6.14 0.27 19.44
N ILE A 76 -5.95 1.57 19.66
CA ILE A 76 -7.04 2.52 19.93
C ILE A 76 -7.91 2.68 18.68
N GLY A 77 -7.30 2.80 17.50
CA GLY A 77 -8.01 2.87 16.23
C GLY A 77 -8.88 1.64 15.97
N GLN A 78 -8.35 0.45 16.23
CA GLN A 78 -9.06 -0.82 16.09
C GLN A 78 -10.26 -0.89 17.03
N ARG A 79 -10.04 -0.70 18.34
CA ARG A 79 -11.11 -0.73 19.34
C ARG A 79 -12.20 0.31 19.09
N ALA A 80 -11.82 1.47 18.56
CA ALA A 80 -12.77 2.50 18.16
C ALA A 80 -13.69 2.04 17.01
N ALA A 81 -13.14 1.33 16.02
CA ALA A 81 -13.92 0.79 14.92
C ALA A 81 -14.81 -0.38 15.37
N GLU A 82 -14.32 -1.23 16.27
CA GLU A 82 -15.11 -2.33 16.87
C GLU A 82 -16.29 -1.78 17.68
N GLU A 83 -16.08 -0.73 18.49
CA GLU A 83 -17.12 -0.06 19.28
C GLU A 83 -18.29 0.43 18.41
N ASP A 84 -17.98 0.97 17.24
CA ASP A 84 -18.94 1.60 16.33
C ASP A 84 -19.16 0.78 15.04
N SER A 85 -18.93 -0.53 15.12
CA SER A 85 -19.06 -1.47 13.99
C SER A 85 -20.46 -1.45 13.34
N GLU A 86 -21.52 -1.33 14.14
CA GLU A 86 -22.89 -1.20 13.64
C GLU A 86 -23.09 0.06 12.78
N LYS A 87 -22.47 1.19 13.16
CA LYS A 87 -22.55 2.44 12.39
C LYS A 87 -21.83 2.32 11.05
N ILE A 88 -20.66 1.66 11.06
CA ILE A 88 -19.88 1.38 9.85
C ILE A 88 -20.70 0.44 8.94
N ALA A 89 -21.26 -0.63 9.49
CA ALA A 89 -22.08 -1.59 8.76
C ALA A 89 -23.30 -0.94 8.11
N GLN A 90 -23.98 -0.03 8.79
CA GLN A 90 -25.12 0.70 8.23
C GLN A 90 -24.70 1.62 7.08
N ALA A 91 -23.56 2.28 7.18
CA ALA A 91 -23.07 3.18 6.14
C ALA A 91 -22.58 2.44 4.89
N LEU A 92 -22.17 1.18 5.02
CA LEU A 92 -21.68 0.34 3.92
C LEU A 92 -22.74 -0.62 3.36
N ALA A 93 -23.93 -0.66 3.96
CA ALA A 93 -25.01 -1.56 3.56
C ALA A 93 -25.40 -1.37 2.08
N ASP A 94 -25.70 -2.48 1.40
CA ASP A 94 -26.07 -2.52 -0.03
C ASP A 94 -24.97 -2.03 -1.00
N SER A 95 -23.71 -1.88 -0.56
CA SER A 95 -22.61 -1.57 -1.48
C SER A 95 -22.25 -2.79 -2.33
N ASP A 96 -22.20 -2.64 -3.65
CA ASP A 96 -21.63 -3.67 -4.52
C ASP A 96 -20.10 -3.69 -4.41
N MET A 97 -19.51 -2.50 -4.20
CA MET A 97 -18.07 -2.28 -4.16
C MET A 97 -17.70 -1.20 -3.14
N VAL A 98 -16.65 -1.44 -2.37
CA VAL A 98 -16.15 -0.51 -1.35
C VAL A 98 -14.65 -0.31 -1.52
N PHE A 99 -14.25 0.95 -1.76
CA PHE A 99 -12.86 1.39 -1.68
C PHE A 99 -12.55 1.91 -0.29
N ILE A 100 -11.49 1.37 0.31
CA ILE A 100 -11.02 1.76 1.64
C ILE A 100 -9.69 2.48 1.45
N THR A 101 -9.69 3.79 1.70
CA THR A 101 -8.48 4.59 1.60
C THR A 101 -7.97 5.03 2.96
N ALA A 102 -6.68 4.81 3.22
CA ALA A 102 -6.05 5.14 4.48
C ALA A 102 -4.55 5.42 4.31
N GLY A 103 -4.06 6.37 5.10
CA GLY A 103 -2.62 6.52 5.35
C GLY A 103 -2.20 5.64 6.51
N LEU A 104 -1.38 4.62 6.25
CA LEU A 104 -0.91 3.68 7.27
C LEU A 104 0.26 4.26 8.06
N GLY A 105 0.48 3.71 9.26
CA GLY A 105 1.50 4.15 10.21
C GLY A 105 0.99 5.12 11.27
N GLY A 106 -0.24 5.62 11.12
CA GLY A 106 -0.97 6.35 12.17
C GLY A 106 -1.73 5.42 13.13
N GLY A 107 -2.57 5.99 13.99
CA GLY A 107 -3.43 5.20 14.90
C GLY A 107 -4.73 4.76 14.23
N THR A 108 -5.58 5.74 13.87
CA THR A 108 -6.92 5.46 13.31
C THR A 108 -6.87 4.71 11.99
N GLY A 109 -6.14 5.21 10.99
CA GLY A 109 -6.05 4.57 9.67
C GLY A 109 -5.54 3.12 9.77
N SER A 110 -4.46 2.90 10.51
CA SER A 110 -3.84 1.58 10.65
C SER A 110 -4.72 0.58 11.41
N GLY A 111 -5.44 1.01 12.45
CA GLY A 111 -6.25 0.11 13.27
C GLY A 111 -7.68 -0.07 12.80
N ALA A 112 -8.31 0.98 12.26
CA ALA A 112 -9.71 0.94 11.86
C ALA A 112 -9.92 0.41 10.43
N ALA A 113 -8.96 0.61 9.51
CA ALA A 113 -9.13 0.19 8.13
C ALA A 113 -9.34 -1.33 7.97
N PRO A 114 -8.62 -2.23 8.68
CA PRO A 114 -8.89 -3.67 8.63
C PRO A 114 -10.30 -4.05 9.10
N ILE A 115 -10.81 -3.39 10.15
CA ILE A 115 -12.17 -3.64 10.67
C ILE A 115 -13.24 -3.18 9.68
N VAL A 116 -13.04 -2.00 9.08
CA VAL A 116 -13.92 -1.48 8.01
C VAL A 116 -13.94 -2.45 6.82
N ALA A 117 -12.78 -2.98 6.43
CA ALA A 117 -12.66 -3.95 5.34
C ALA A 117 -13.39 -5.26 5.63
N GLN A 118 -13.20 -5.79 6.84
CA GLN A 118 -13.89 -6.99 7.29
C GLN A 118 -15.41 -6.81 7.18
N ILE A 119 -15.96 -5.71 7.70
CA ILE A 119 -17.40 -5.43 7.66
C ILE A 119 -17.91 -5.34 6.21
N ALA A 120 -17.19 -4.64 5.33
CA ALA A 120 -17.57 -4.54 3.92
C ALA A 120 -17.59 -5.91 3.22
N LYS A 121 -16.55 -6.73 3.47
CA LYS A 121 -16.41 -8.06 2.86
C LYS A 121 -17.47 -9.04 3.39
N GLU A 122 -17.79 -9.00 4.68
CA GLU A 122 -18.86 -9.80 5.29
C GLU A 122 -20.25 -9.46 4.73
N GLN A 123 -20.46 -8.21 4.29
CA GLN A 123 -21.67 -7.77 3.61
C GLN A 123 -21.73 -8.15 2.12
N GLY A 124 -20.66 -8.73 1.57
CA GLY A 124 -20.60 -9.22 0.18
C GLY A 124 -20.08 -8.19 -0.85
N ALA A 125 -19.66 -7.01 -0.40
CA ALA A 125 -19.09 -6.00 -1.28
C ALA A 125 -17.70 -6.43 -1.78
N LEU A 126 -17.39 -6.14 -3.05
CA LEU A 126 -16.02 -6.22 -3.56
C LEU A 126 -15.18 -5.16 -2.84
N THR A 127 -14.26 -5.61 -1.99
CA THR A 127 -13.55 -4.73 -1.05
C THR A 127 -12.13 -4.49 -1.50
N ILE A 128 -11.80 -3.23 -1.84
CA ILE A 128 -10.49 -2.84 -2.33
C ILE A 128 -9.84 -1.86 -1.37
N GLY A 129 -8.67 -2.22 -0.81
CA GLY A 129 -7.85 -1.31 -0.04
C GLY A 129 -6.91 -0.51 -0.94
N VAL A 130 -6.92 0.82 -0.85
CA VAL A 130 -5.96 1.70 -1.52
C VAL A 130 -5.25 2.54 -0.46
N VAL A 131 -4.06 2.11 -0.07
CA VAL A 131 -3.39 2.63 1.14
C VAL A 131 -1.99 3.13 0.85
N THR A 132 -1.53 4.08 1.67
CA THR A 132 -0.16 4.59 1.59
C THR A 132 0.70 4.14 2.76
N LYS A 133 1.98 3.83 2.48
CA LYS A 133 3.01 3.61 3.48
C LYS A 133 3.75 4.93 3.75
N PRO A 134 4.12 5.24 5.00
CA PRO A 134 4.72 6.52 5.37
C PRO A 134 6.07 6.74 4.70
N PHE A 135 6.50 8.00 4.59
CA PHE A 135 7.85 8.32 4.14
C PHE A 135 8.90 7.85 5.15
N GLY A 136 10.09 7.50 4.69
CA GLY A 136 11.20 7.13 5.58
C GLY A 136 11.56 8.19 6.62
N PHE A 137 11.35 9.49 6.33
CA PHE A 137 11.62 10.57 7.27
C PHE A 137 10.63 10.62 8.45
N GLU A 138 9.46 9.98 8.33
CA GLU A 138 8.46 9.94 9.41
C GLU A 138 8.85 8.96 10.54
N GLY A 139 9.90 8.17 10.31
CA GLY A 139 10.55 7.33 11.31
C GLY A 139 10.14 5.86 11.28
N ASN A 140 11.05 5.00 11.74
CA ASN A 140 10.91 3.55 11.70
C ASN A 140 9.69 3.01 12.46
N LYS A 141 9.27 3.69 13.55
CA LYS A 141 8.10 3.27 14.33
C LYS A 141 6.83 3.30 13.47
N ARG A 142 6.62 4.37 12.69
CA ARG A 142 5.46 4.48 11.78
C ARG A 142 5.53 3.45 10.67
N LYS A 143 6.72 3.24 10.10
CA LYS A 143 6.93 2.21 9.07
C LYS A 143 6.53 0.81 9.56
N LEU A 144 6.97 0.42 10.76
CA LEU A 144 6.64 -0.89 11.32
C LEU A 144 5.13 -1.05 11.60
N VAL A 145 4.47 0.00 12.08
CA VAL A 145 3.01 0.01 12.26
C VAL A 145 2.31 -0.14 10.91
N ALA A 146 2.78 0.56 9.87
CA ALA A 146 2.21 0.49 8.54
C ALA A 146 2.37 -0.90 7.90
N GLU A 147 3.51 -1.56 8.07
CA GLU A 147 3.75 -2.91 7.56
C GLU A 147 2.79 -3.94 8.20
N ARG A 148 2.61 -3.86 9.53
CA ARG A 148 1.67 -4.74 10.23
C ARG A 148 0.22 -4.50 9.80
N ALA A 149 -0.19 -3.24 9.74
CA ALA A 149 -1.54 -2.87 9.34
C ALA A 149 -1.83 -3.24 7.87
N ALA A 150 -0.83 -3.15 6.98
CA ALA A 150 -0.98 -3.58 5.59
C ALA A 150 -1.20 -5.10 5.49
N GLU A 151 -0.49 -5.91 6.29
CA GLU A 151 -0.67 -7.36 6.32
C GLU A 151 -2.04 -7.76 6.89
N GLU A 152 -2.45 -7.12 7.99
CA GLU A 152 -3.78 -7.31 8.58
C GLU A 152 -4.87 -6.94 7.57
N LEU A 153 -4.76 -5.76 6.93
CA LEU A 153 -5.71 -5.30 5.93
C LEU A 153 -5.75 -6.24 4.71
N LYS A 154 -4.60 -6.75 4.25
CA LYS A 154 -4.52 -7.70 3.13
C LYS A 154 -5.40 -8.93 3.36
N SER A 155 -5.49 -9.42 4.60
CA SER A 155 -6.34 -10.56 4.96
C SER A 155 -7.84 -10.24 4.94
N GLN A 156 -8.22 -8.96 4.99
CA GLN A 156 -9.60 -8.49 5.11
C GLN A 156 -10.17 -7.87 3.83
N VAL A 157 -9.33 -7.67 2.80
CA VAL A 157 -9.75 -7.13 1.50
C VAL A 157 -9.69 -8.22 0.42
N ASP A 158 -10.32 -7.96 -0.72
CA ASP A 158 -10.17 -8.78 -1.93
C ASP A 158 -8.88 -8.41 -2.67
N THR A 159 -8.61 -7.11 -2.78
CA THR A 159 -7.39 -6.56 -3.39
C THR A 159 -6.83 -5.44 -2.52
N LEU A 160 -5.52 -5.45 -2.26
CA LEU A 160 -4.79 -4.39 -1.58
C LEU A 160 -3.80 -3.71 -2.54
N ILE A 161 -4.07 -2.46 -2.90
CA ILE A 161 -3.15 -1.56 -3.61
C ILE A 161 -2.37 -0.78 -2.56
N THR A 162 -1.04 -0.98 -2.55
CA THR A 162 -0.15 -0.31 -1.62
C THR A 162 0.73 0.70 -2.35
N VAL A 163 0.69 1.95 -1.89
CA VAL A 163 1.48 3.05 -2.45
C VAL A 163 2.61 3.40 -1.47
N PRO A 164 3.87 3.08 -1.80
CA PRO A 164 5.02 3.50 -0.99
C PRO A 164 5.33 4.98 -1.17
N ASN A 165 5.10 5.83 -0.16
CA ASN A 165 5.35 7.27 -0.28
C ASN A 165 6.82 7.60 -0.62
N ASP A 166 7.77 6.75 -0.22
CA ASP A 166 9.18 6.92 -0.58
C ASP A 166 9.41 6.92 -2.11
N ARG A 167 8.57 6.27 -2.92
CA ARG A 167 8.67 6.28 -4.38
C ARG A 167 8.22 7.58 -5.01
N LEU A 168 7.44 8.38 -4.29
CA LEU A 168 7.06 9.69 -4.77
C LEU A 168 8.25 10.64 -4.84
N LYS A 169 9.35 10.38 -4.09
CA LYS A 169 10.61 11.14 -4.18
C LYS A 169 11.21 11.14 -5.59
N ASP A 170 10.97 10.07 -6.35
CA ASP A 170 11.47 9.93 -7.72
C ASP A 170 10.62 10.73 -8.72
N VAL A 171 9.40 11.10 -8.30
CA VAL A 171 8.42 11.86 -9.09
C VAL A 171 8.41 13.34 -8.73
N VAL A 172 8.72 13.70 -7.47
CA VAL A 172 8.73 15.08 -6.99
C VAL A 172 10.07 15.79 -7.20
N GLN A 173 10.03 17.08 -7.54
CA GLN A 173 11.23 17.90 -7.67
C GLN A 173 11.88 18.13 -6.30
N LYS A 174 13.21 18.32 -6.27
CA LYS A 174 13.99 18.53 -5.01
C LYS A 174 13.49 19.68 -4.14
N ASN A 175 12.80 20.67 -4.73
CA ASN A 175 12.32 21.86 -4.04
C ASN A 175 10.84 21.77 -3.63
N THR A 176 10.22 20.59 -3.77
CA THR A 176 8.81 20.37 -3.42
C THR A 176 8.60 20.54 -1.92
N SER A 177 7.60 21.33 -1.52
CA SER A 177 7.28 21.54 -0.10
C SER A 177 6.67 20.26 0.52
N ILE A 178 6.69 20.16 1.86
CA ILE A 178 6.05 19.03 2.55
C ILE A 178 4.55 18.96 2.25
N LEU A 179 3.88 20.13 2.18
CA LEU A 179 2.45 20.19 1.85
C LEU A 179 2.18 19.67 0.44
N ASP A 180 3.03 20.03 -0.52
CA ASP A 180 2.89 19.55 -1.90
C ASP A 180 3.22 18.06 -2.03
N ALA A 181 4.19 17.56 -1.26
CA ALA A 181 4.48 16.13 -1.22
C ALA A 181 3.28 15.30 -0.75
N PHE A 182 2.58 15.71 0.32
CA PHE A 182 1.35 15.04 0.75
C PHE A 182 0.19 15.21 -0.24
N ARG A 183 0.11 16.35 -0.95
CA ARG A 183 -0.87 16.51 -2.05
C ARG A 183 -0.63 15.52 -3.18
N VAL A 184 0.63 15.21 -3.50
CA VAL A 184 0.97 14.19 -4.48
C VAL A 184 0.55 12.81 -4.00
N VAL A 185 0.75 12.49 -2.71
CA VAL A 185 0.25 11.23 -2.09
C VAL A 185 -1.27 11.12 -2.25
N ASP A 186 -2.01 12.17 -1.89
CA ASP A 186 -3.46 12.20 -2.01
C ASP A 186 -3.92 12.06 -3.47
N ASP A 187 -3.18 12.65 -4.42
CA ASP A 187 -3.49 12.50 -5.84
C ASP A 187 -3.26 11.08 -6.35
N VAL A 188 -2.25 10.37 -5.87
CA VAL A 188 -2.03 8.96 -6.23
C VAL A 188 -3.14 8.08 -5.66
N LEU A 189 -3.58 8.31 -4.42
CA LEU A 189 -4.75 7.62 -3.86
C LEU A 189 -6.02 7.88 -4.68
N ARG A 190 -6.24 9.14 -5.06
CA ARG A 190 -7.34 9.54 -5.94
C ARG A 190 -7.27 8.81 -7.29
N GLN A 191 -6.10 8.78 -7.93
CA GLN A 191 -5.91 8.11 -9.22
C GLN A 191 -6.14 6.60 -9.12
N GLY A 192 -5.76 5.95 -8.01
CA GLY A 192 -6.00 4.52 -7.83
C GLY A 192 -7.46 4.14 -7.67
N VAL A 193 -8.23 4.96 -6.96
CA VAL A 193 -9.69 4.79 -6.91
C VAL A 193 -10.30 5.13 -8.28
N GLN A 194 -9.90 6.26 -8.87
CA GLN A 194 -10.43 6.73 -10.16
C GLN A 194 -10.22 5.72 -11.29
N GLY A 195 -9.02 5.16 -11.41
CA GLY A 195 -8.66 4.27 -12.51
C GLY A 195 -9.56 3.03 -12.59
N ILE A 196 -10.07 2.58 -11.45
CA ILE A 196 -11.00 1.44 -11.37
C ILE A 196 -12.44 1.92 -11.47
N SER A 197 -12.81 3.00 -10.76
CA SER A 197 -14.19 3.49 -10.78
C SER A 197 -14.61 3.95 -12.16
N ASP A 198 -13.74 4.66 -12.89
CA ASP A 198 -14.07 5.24 -14.19
C ASP A 198 -14.36 4.18 -15.25
N ILE A 199 -13.78 2.98 -15.14
CA ILE A 199 -14.11 1.85 -16.02
C ILE A 199 -15.57 1.43 -15.87
N ILE A 200 -16.13 1.56 -14.66
CA ILE A 200 -17.47 1.08 -14.31
C ILE A 200 -18.51 2.21 -14.46
N THR A 201 -18.14 3.43 -14.05
CA THR A 201 -19.09 4.54 -13.91
C THR A 201 -19.11 5.48 -15.11
N MET A 202 -18.02 5.58 -15.87
CA MET A 202 -17.95 6.47 -17.02
C MET A 202 -18.28 5.72 -18.32
N PRO A 203 -19.09 6.32 -19.20
CA PRO A 203 -19.32 5.76 -20.52
C PRO A 203 -18.03 5.83 -21.36
N GLY A 204 -17.63 4.69 -21.90
CA GLY A 204 -16.54 4.50 -22.84
C GLY A 204 -16.99 3.86 -24.16
N LEU A 205 -16.06 3.75 -25.12
CA LEU A 205 -16.27 2.96 -26.34
C LEU A 205 -16.34 1.46 -26.03
N ILE A 206 -15.48 1.02 -25.12
CA ILE A 206 -15.39 -0.35 -24.62
C ILE A 206 -15.68 -0.28 -23.12
N ASN A 207 -16.95 -0.46 -22.77
CA ASN A 207 -17.38 -0.58 -21.39
C ASN A 207 -17.11 -1.99 -20.91
N LEU A 208 -16.44 -2.10 -19.76
CA LEU A 208 -16.36 -3.34 -19.02
C LEU A 208 -17.55 -3.41 -18.08
N ASP A 209 -18.06 -4.62 -17.86
CA ASP A 209 -19.07 -4.80 -16.83
C ASP A 209 -18.43 -4.96 -15.44
N PHE A 210 -19.25 -4.81 -14.41
CA PHE A 210 -18.78 -4.98 -13.04
C PHE A 210 -18.34 -6.42 -12.73
N ALA A 211 -18.85 -7.42 -13.45
CA ALA A 211 -18.50 -8.82 -13.25
C ALA A 211 -17.07 -9.10 -13.72
N ASP A 212 -16.63 -8.49 -14.81
CA ASP A 212 -15.27 -8.54 -15.34
C ASP A 212 -14.26 -7.98 -14.33
N VAL A 213 -14.53 -6.80 -13.77
CA VAL A 213 -13.68 -6.19 -12.72
C VAL A 213 -13.66 -7.09 -11.48
N ARG A 214 -14.83 -7.59 -11.06
CA ARG A 214 -14.93 -8.51 -9.92
C ARG A 214 -14.15 -9.80 -10.16
N ALA A 215 -14.12 -10.34 -11.38
CA ALA A 215 -13.41 -11.57 -11.69
C ALA A 215 -11.89 -11.47 -11.53
N ILE A 216 -11.29 -10.30 -11.82
CA ILE A 216 -9.84 -10.08 -11.62
C ILE A 216 -9.51 -9.65 -10.20
N MET A 217 -10.36 -8.83 -9.57
CA MET A 217 -10.01 -8.17 -8.30
C MET A 217 -10.51 -8.94 -7.07
N LYS A 218 -11.42 -9.91 -7.22
CA LYS A 218 -11.86 -10.74 -6.11
C LYS A 218 -10.74 -11.68 -5.66
N ASP A 219 -10.42 -11.64 -4.36
CA ASP A 219 -9.37 -12.45 -3.72
C ASP A 219 -8.00 -12.42 -4.45
N ALA A 220 -7.68 -11.31 -5.12
CA ALA A 220 -6.45 -11.14 -5.90
C ALA A 220 -5.22 -10.89 -5.01
N GLY A 221 -5.43 -10.54 -3.74
CA GLY A 221 -4.37 -10.30 -2.77
C GLY A 221 -3.68 -8.96 -3.01
N SER A 222 -2.36 -8.97 -3.15
CA SER A 222 -1.59 -7.74 -3.41
C SER A 222 -1.71 -7.29 -4.86
N ALA A 223 -1.91 -5.99 -5.05
CA ALA A 223 -1.92 -5.33 -6.35
C ALA A 223 -0.99 -4.13 -6.39
N LEU A 224 -0.49 -3.85 -7.59
CA LEU A 224 0.36 -2.71 -7.89
C LEU A 224 -0.31 -1.85 -8.96
N MET A 225 -0.04 -0.54 -8.91
CA MET A 225 -0.63 0.43 -9.82
C MET A 225 0.46 1.20 -10.55
N GLY A 226 0.35 1.28 -11.87
CA GLY A 226 1.15 2.10 -12.75
C GLY A 226 0.29 3.15 -13.43
N ILE A 227 0.80 4.37 -13.59
CA ILE A 227 0.07 5.47 -14.24
C ILE A 227 1.03 6.16 -15.19
N GLY A 228 0.59 6.32 -16.43
CA GLY A 228 1.33 7.02 -17.47
C GLY A 228 0.48 8.08 -18.14
N ARG A 229 1.11 9.18 -18.55
CA ARG A 229 0.44 10.28 -19.24
C ARG A 229 1.30 10.81 -20.36
N ALA A 230 0.71 11.02 -21.52
CA ALA A 230 1.42 11.63 -22.62
C ALA A 230 0.50 12.43 -23.55
N THR A 231 1.12 13.25 -24.37
CA THR A 231 0.50 14.15 -25.36
C THR A 231 1.25 14.05 -26.67
N GLY A 232 0.63 14.41 -27.79
CA GLY A 232 1.24 14.37 -29.12
C GLY A 232 0.90 13.12 -29.91
N GLU A 233 1.64 12.87 -31.00
CA GLU A 233 1.29 11.85 -32.02
C GLU A 233 1.33 10.41 -31.47
N ASN A 234 2.32 10.08 -30.64
CA ASN A 234 2.49 8.74 -30.03
C ASN A 234 2.00 8.68 -28.58
N ARG A 235 1.06 9.56 -28.19
CA ARG A 235 0.66 9.72 -26.78
C ARG A 235 0.15 8.43 -26.13
N ALA A 236 -0.57 7.58 -26.86
CA ALA A 236 -1.11 6.35 -26.26
C ALA A 236 -0.01 5.34 -25.93
N VAL A 237 0.94 5.11 -26.85
CA VAL A 237 2.08 4.21 -26.65
C VAL A 237 3.03 4.74 -25.57
N GLU A 238 3.33 6.05 -25.59
CA GLU A 238 4.19 6.65 -24.57
C GLU A 238 3.53 6.63 -23.18
N ALA A 239 2.21 6.85 -23.09
CA ALA A 239 1.48 6.69 -21.84
C ALA A 239 1.51 5.23 -21.35
N ALA A 240 1.39 4.25 -22.25
CA ALA A 240 1.47 2.83 -21.89
C ALA A 240 2.85 2.48 -21.32
N ARG A 241 3.93 2.91 -22.00
CA ARG A 241 5.31 2.71 -21.54
C ARG A 241 5.57 3.35 -20.18
N GLN A 242 5.09 4.57 -19.97
CA GLN A 242 5.22 5.24 -18.67
C GLN A 242 4.44 4.50 -17.57
N ALA A 243 3.25 3.98 -17.88
CA ALA A 243 2.46 3.23 -16.91
C ALA A 243 3.18 1.93 -16.48
N ILE A 244 3.75 1.19 -17.44
CA ILE A 244 4.51 -0.04 -17.20
C ILE A 244 5.83 0.25 -16.47
N ALA A 245 6.48 1.36 -16.77
CA ALA A 245 7.72 1.78 -16.12
C ALA A 245 7.50 2.65 -14.86
N SER A 246 6.27 2.72 -14.36
CA SER A 246 5.92 3.61 -13.25
C SER A 246 6.69 3.26 -11.98
N PRO A 247 7.29 4.23 -11.27
CA PRO A 247 7.95 4.00 -9.97
C PRO A 247 7.05 3.43 -8.87
N LEU A 248 5.73 3.48 -9.09
CA LEU A 248 4.71 2.93 -8.19
C LEU A 248 4.55 1.40 -8.34
N LEU A 249 5.05 0.81 -9.43
CA LEU A 249 5.15 -0.63 -9.62
C LEU A 249 6.45 -1.10 -8.95
N GLU A 250 6.36 -1.62 -7.72
CA GLU A 250 7.54 -2.17 -7.00
C GLU A 250 8.12 -3.42 -7.68
N VAL A 251 7.29 -4.14 -8.44
CA VAL A 251 7.61 -5.38 -9.13
C VAL A 251 7.20 -5.23 -10.59
N ASP A 252 7.98 -5.84 -11.47
CA ASP A 252 7.70 -5.87 -12.91
C ASP A 252 6.34 -6.52 -13.20
N ILE A 253 5.60 -5.95 -14.15
CA ILE A 253 4.25 -6.40 -14.53
C ILE A 253 4.27 -7.82 -15.12
N ALA A 254 5.42 -8.27 -15.63
CA ALA A 254 5.62 -9.61 -16.14
C ALA A 254 5.31 -10.73 -15.11
N GLY A 255 5.26 -10.44 -13.80
CA GLY A 255 4.90 -11.40 -12.76
C GLY A 255 3.41 -11.47 -12.41
N ALA A 256 2.58 -10.64 -13.03
CA ALA A 256 1.16 -10.51 -12.68
C ALA A 256 0.30 -11.60 -13.34
N GLN A 257 -0.66 -12.15 -12.60
CA GLN A 257 -1.61 -13.14 -13.12
C GLN A 257 -2.88 -12.49 -13.68
N GLY A 258 -3.21 -11.30 -13.20
CA GLY A 258 -4.31 -10.48 -13.69
C GLY A 258 -3.82 -9.06 -13.95
N ILE A 259 -4.25 -8.48 -15.06
CA ILE A 259 -3.97 -7.09 -15.41
C ILE A 259 -5.29 -6.44 -15.79
N LEU A 260 -5.60 -5.33 -15.15
CA LEU A 260 -6.70 -4.45 -15.50
C LEU A 260 -6.10 -3.10 -15.90
N PHE A 261 -6.45 -2.58 -17.08
CA PHE A 261 -6.03 -1.24 -17.46
C PHE A 261 -7.15 -0.39 -18.06
N ASN A 262 -7.10 0.91 -17.78
CA ASN A 262 -8.02 1.91 -18.31
C ASN A 262 -7.23 2.88 -19.20
N ILE A 263 -7.76 3.15 -20.39
CA ILE A 263 -7.27 4.21 -21.27
C ILE A 263 -8.28 5.37 -21.21
N SER A 264 -7.86 6.47 -20.60
CA SER A 264 -8.63 7.71 -20.51
C SER A 264 -8.10 8.75 -21.50
N GLY A 265 -8.99 9.30 -22.31
CA GLY A 265 -8.68 10.39 -23.24
C GLY A 265 -9.90 11.27 -23.51
N SER A 266 -9.72 12.36 -24.24
CA SER A 266 -10.87 13.10 -24.74
C SER A 266 -11.56 12.34 -25.87
N GLN A 267 -12.66 12.88 -26.40
CA GLN A 267 -13.38 12.29 -27.53
C GLN A 267 -12.55 12.14 -28.82
N ASN A 268 -11.33 12.69 -28.86
CA ASN A 268 -10.40 12.53 -29.97
C ASN A 268 -9.58 11.23 -29.92
N LEU A 269 -9.77 10.37 -28.91
CA LEU A 269 -9.09 9.08 -28.78
C LEU A 269 -9.50 8.13 -29.92
N SER A 270 -8.54 7.71 -30.74
CA SER A 270 -8.77 6.82 -31.87
C SER A 270 -8.64 5.33 -31.49
N LEU A 271 -9.32 4.47 -32.26
CA LEU A 271 -9.18 3.01 -32.10
C LEU A 271 -7.72 2.54 -32.35
N TYR A 272 -7.00 3.22 -33.24
CA TYR A 272 -5.61 2.93 -33.53
C TYR A 272 -4.73 3.13 -32.29
N GLU A 273 -4.83 4.30 -31.65
CA GLU A 273 -4.13 4.62 -30.40
C GLU A 273 -4.44 3.62 -29.27
N VAL A 274 -5.71 3.26 -29.11
CA VAL A 274 -6.15 2.26 -28.12
C VAL A 274 -5.52 0.90 -28.39
N THR A 275 -5.45 0.50 -29.66
CA THR A 275 -4.88 -0.80 -30.06
C THR A 275 -3.38 -0.85 -29.81
N GLU A 276 -2.62 0.16 -30.22
CA GLU A 276 -1.18 0.20 -30.00
C GLU A 276 -0.82 0.22 -28.50
N ALA A 277 -1.55 0.98 -27.69
CA ALA A 277 -1.35 0.99 -26.24
C ALA A 277 -1.64 -0.38 -25.60
N ALA A 278 -2.72 -1.05 -26.03
CA ALA A 278 -3.08 -2.37 -25.53
C ALA A 278 -2.05 -3.45 -25.93
N GLU A 279 -1.52 -3.38 -27.15
CA GLU A 279 -0.45 -4.27 -27.61
C GLU A 279 0.83 -4.08 -26.80
N GLU A 280 1.20 -2.85 -26.48
CA GLU A 280 2.42 -2.58 -25.71
C GLU A 280 2.32 -3.08 -24.26
N ILE A 281 1.15 -2.93 -23.62
CA ILE A 281 0.90 -3.51 -22.29
C ILE A 281 0.91 -5.04 -22.35
N ARG A 282 0.31 -5.63 -23.39
CA ARG A 282 0.29 -7.09 -23.57
C ARG A 282 1.67 -7.66 -23.84
N ALA A 283 2.54 -6.94 -24.54
CA ALA A 283 3.91 -7.36 -24.80
C ALA A 283 4.77 -7.39 -23.53
N ALA A 284 4.48 -6.53 -22.55
CA ALA A 284 5.15 -6.51 -21.25
C ALA A 284 4.57 -7.50 -20.22
N ALA A 285 3.34 -7.97 -20.44
CA ALA A 285 2.63 -8.88 -19.53
C ALA A 285 3.07 -10.36 -19.69
N ASP A 286 2.76 -11.19 -18.70
CA ASP A 286 2.87 -12.65 -18.83
C ASP A 286 1.88 -13.13 -19.92
N PRO A 287 2.29 -14.00 -20.87
CA PRO A 287 1.39 -14.54 -21.90
C PRO A 287 0.15 -15.26 -21.35
N GLU A 288 0.23 -15.78 -20.13
CA GLU A 288 -0.86 -16.47 -19.43
C GLU A 288 -1.65 -15.53 -18.50
N ALA A 289 -1.33 -14.23 -18.46
CA ALA A 289 -2.05 -13.26 -17.65
C ALA A 289 -3.47 -13.05 -18.21
N ASN A 290 -4.45 -12.99 -17.30
CA ASN A 290 -5.79 -12.54 -17.66
C ASN A 290 -5.78 -11.01 -17.79
N ILE A 291 -5.98 -10.49 -19.00
CA ILE A 291 -5.90 -9.05 -19.28
C ILE A 291 -7.30 -8.52 -19.62
N ILE A 292 -7.76 -7.56 -18.82
CA ILE A 292 -9.00 -6.83 -19.02
C ILE A 292 -8.68 -5.36 -19.27
N PHE A 293 -9.34 -4.76 -20.27
CA PHE A 293 -9.11 -3.37 -20.61
C PHE A 293 -10.39 -2.61 -20.90
N GLY A 294 -10.43 -1.38 -20.43
CA GLY A 294 -11.53 -0.44 -20.63
C GLY A 294 -11.03 0.86 -21.27
N THR A 295 -11.96 1.59 -21.84
CA THR A 295 -11.72 2.97 -22.30
C THR A 295 -12.68 3.89 -21.57
N SER A 296 -12.25 5.10 -21.21
CA SER A 296 -13.11 6.10 -20.59
C SER A 296 -12.88 7.47 -21.24
N PHE A 297 -13.95 8.24 -21.39
CA PHE A 297 -13.86 9.57 -21.94
C PHE A 297 -13.80 10.62 -20.84
N ASN A 298 -12.80 11.50 -20.93
CA ASN A 298 -12.64 12.62 -20.02
C ASN A 298 -12.19 13.87 -20.79
N ASP A 299 -13.15 14.74 -21.09
CA ASP A 299 -12.91 15.98 -21.85
C ASP A 299 -11.97 16.96 -21.11
N ARG A 300 -11.77 16.79 -19.80
CA ARG A 300 -10.81 17.62 -19.02
C ARG A 300 -9.35 17.31 -19.37
N LEU A 301 -9.07 16.18 -20.02
CA LEU A 301 -7.72 15.80 -20.44
C LEU A 301 -7.26 16.54 -21.71
N GLY A 302 -8.18 17.09 -22.50
CA GLY A 302 -7.85 17.77 -23.76
C GLY A 302 -7.07 16.85 -24.71
N GLU A 303 -5.80 17.17 -24.96
CA GLU A 303 -4.91 16.40 -25.83
C GLU A 303 -4.13 15.29 -25.11
N GLU A 304 -4.26 15.18 -23.79
CA GLU A 304 -3.58 14.17 -22.97
C GLU A 304 -4.31 12.82 -23.03
N VAL A 305 -3.53 11.74 -23.10
CA VAL A 305 -4.00 10.38 -22.84
C VAL A 305 -3.38 9.90 -21.54
N MET A 306 -4.23 9.38 -20.65
CA MET A 306 -3.83 8.80 -19.38
C MET A 306 -4.12 7.30 -19.40
N ILE A 307 -3.14 6.50 -19.05
CA ILE A 307 -3.30 5.06 -18.91
C ILE A 307 -3.02 4.67 -17.47
N THR A 308 -3.98 3.99 -16.85
CA THR A 308 -3.83 3.41 -15.51
C THR A 308 -3.79 1.90 -15.65
N VAL A 309 -2.75 1.27 -15.13
CA VAL A 309 -2.54 -0.17 -15.15
C VAL A 309 -2.54 -0.69 -13.72
N ILE A 310 -3.33 -1.72 -13.46
CA ILE A 310 -3.43 -2.40 -12.17
C ILE A 310 -3.08 -3.86 -12.40
N ALA A 311 -1.99 -4.28 -11.77
CA ALA A 311 -1.47 -5.62 -11.85
C ALA A 311 -1.78 -6.36 -10.54
N THR A 312 -2.33 -7.56 -10.61
CA THR A 312 -2.76 -8.38 -9.47
C THR A 312 -2.18 -9.80 -9.54
N GLY A 313 -2.23 -10.53 -8.42
CA GLY A 313 -1.85 -11.95 -8.39
C GLY A 313 -0.35 -12.24 -8.33
N PHE A 314 0.47 -11.28 -7.88
CA PHE A 314 1.92 -11.48 -7.68
C PHE A 314 2.25 -12.57 -6.64
N ASP A 315 1.32 -12.87 -5.73
CA ASP A 315 1.49 -13.89 -4.68
C ASP A 315 1.43 -15.33 -5.24
N GLY A 316 0.86 -15.53 -6.43
CA GLY A 316 0.68 -16.86 -7.06
C GLY A 316 1.97 -17.50 -7.56
N GLY A 317 3.02 -16.72 -7.81
CA GLY A 317 4.32 -17.21 -8.30
C GLY A 317 5.03 -18.16 -7.33
N LYS A 318 4.86 -17.94 -6.01
CA LYS A 318 5.44 -18.83 -4.98
C LYS A 318 4.75 -20.20 -4.95
N ARG A 319 3.45 -20.28 -5.24
CA ARG A 319 2.71 -21.56 -5.32
C ARG A 319 3.05 -22.35 -6.58
N ARG A 320 3.25 -21.68 -7.72
CA ARG A 320 3.60 -22.34 -8.99
C ARG A 320 5.01 -22.95 -9.00
N GLN A 321 5.97 -22.35 -8.29
CA GLN A 321 7.31 -22.94 -8.12
C GLN A 321 7.30 -24.23 -7.28
N HIS A 322 6.50 -24.29 -6.21
CA HIS A 322 6.33 -25.50 -5.42
C HIS A 322 5.63 -26.63 -6.21
N ALA A 323 4.56 -26.30 -6.95
CA ALA A 323 3.84 -27.30 -7.76
C ALA A 323 4.67 -27.84 -8.94
N ARG A 324 5.53 -27.02 -9.55
CA ARG A 324 6.46 -27.50 -10.60
C ARG A 324 7.56 -28.41 -10.05
N TYR A 325 8.03 -28.17 -8.81
CA TYR A 325 9.00 -29.04 -8.14
C TYR A 325 8.39 -30.39 -7.71
N GLU A 326 7.11 -30.43 -7.34
CA GLU A 326 6.41 -31.68 -7.02
C GLU A 326 5.98 -32.44 -8.29
N SER A 327 5.64 -31.74 -9.37
CA SER A 327 5.27 -32.33 -10.66
C SER A 327 6.43 -33.00 -11.40
N THR A 328 7.66 -32.46 -11.31
CA THR A 328 8.84 -33.12 -11.91
C THR A 328 9.35 -34.30 -11.09
N ALA A 329 8.93 -34.43 -9.83
CA ALA A 329 9.22 -35.60 -9.00
C ALA A 329 8.24 -36.77 -9.24
N ALA A 330 7.12 -36.55 -9.93
CA ALA A 330 6.03 -37.52 -10.06
C ALA A 330 5.93 -38.24 -11.42
N THR A 331 6.81 -37.93 -12.40
CA THR A 331 6.83 -38.60 -13.71
C THR A 331 8.15 -39.30 -14.01
N THR A 332 8.46 -40.31 -13.20
CA THR A 332 9.28 -41.45 -13.61
C THR A 332 8.87 -42.64 -12.75
N ASP A 333 7.82 -43.36 -13.14
CA ASP A 333 7.71 -44.77 -12.75
C ASP A 333 6.80 -45.56 -13.70
N THR A 334 7.42 -46.21 -14.70
CA THR A 334 6.99 -47.53 -15.12
C THR A 334 8.20 -48.38 -15.49
N ALA A 335 8.28 -49.52 -14.79
CA ALA A 335 9.09 -50.72 -15.03
C ALA A 335 10.54 -50.76 -14.50
N GLY A 336 10.71 -51.43 -13.36
CA GLY A 336 11.75 -52.45 -13.20
C GLY A 336 12.58 -52.42 -11.92
N THR A 337 12.36 -53.43 -11.08
CA THR A 337 13.23 -53.94 -10.00
C THR A 337 13.45 -53.11 -8.73
N ALA A 338 12.94 -53.67 -7.63
CA ALA A 338 13.14 -53.22 -6.25
C ALA A 338 14.61 -53.13 -5.85
N ARG A 339 15.06 -51.94 -5.45
CA ARG A 339 16.19 -51.71 -4.53
C ARG A 339 15.84 -50.57 -3.59
N GLN A 340 15.82 -50.85 -2.28
CA GLN A 340 15.71 -49.86 -1.22
C GLN A 340 16.92 -48.91 -1.24
N PRO A 341 16.77 -47.58 -1.13
CA PRO A 341 17.90 -46.67 -1.01
C PRO A 341 18.43 -46.63 0.43
N GLN A 342 19.71 -46.95 0.57
CA GLN A 342 20.53 -46.77 1.76
C GLN A 342 20.64 -45.29 2.10
N ASN A 343 19.92 -44.85 3.13
CA ASN A 343 20.12 -43.53 3.75
C ASN A 343 20.51 -43.63 5.23
N ARG A 344 21.01 -44.81 5.65
CA ARG A 344 21.55 -45.02 7.01
C ARG A 344 23.08 -44.94 7.09
N ASP A 345 23.80 -45.08 5.99
CA ASP A 345 25.27 -45.18 6.01
C ASP A 345 25.97 -43.80 6.16
N PHE A 346 25.38 -42.70 5.69
CA PHE A 346 26.06 -41.39 5.70
C PHE A 346 26.18 -40.74 7.09
N LEU A 347 25.22 -40.99 7.98
CA LEU A 347 25.24 -40.48 9.36
C LEU A 347 26.16 -41.29 10.28
N GLU A 348 26.31 -42.59 10.03
CA GLU A 348 27.25 -43.46 10.77
C GLU A 348 28.71 -43.19 10.37
N GLU A 349 28.98 -42.91 9.08
CA GLU A 349 30.32 -42.56 8.57
C GLU A 349 30.88 -41.25 9.18
N LEU A 350 30.01 -40.24 9.36
CA LEU A 350 30.35 -38.94 9.96
C LEU A 350 30.60 -39.02 11.48
N GLN A 351 29.95 -39.96 12.17
CA GLN A 351 30.21 -40.23 13.60
C GLN A 351 31.50 -41.03 13.80
N ARG A 352 31.82 -41.94 12.87
CA ARG A 352 33.04 -42.75 12.91
C ARG A 352 34.30 -41.91 12.66
N GLN A 353 34.26 -40.95 11.74
CA GLN A 353 35.38 -40.01 11.52
C GLN A 353 35.65 -39.08 12.72
N ARG A 354 34.63 -38.77 13.54
CA ARG A 354 34.81 -38.03 14.81
C ARG A 354 35.42 -38.89 15.92
N GLN A 355 35.17 -40.19 15.93
CA GLN A 355 35.74 -41.12 16.92
C GLN A 355 37.17 -41.56 16.57
N GLU A 356 37.55 -41.58 15.29
CA GLU A 356 38.92 -41.95 14.85
C GLU A 356 39.94 -40.79 14.95
N SER A 357 39.50 -39.54 15.16
CA SER A 357 40.40 -38.38 15.39
C SER A 357 40.60 -38.02 16.87
N GLY A 358 40.11 -38.85 17.80
CA GLY A 358 40.12 -38.59 19.23
C GLY A 358 40.89 -39.63 20.03
N ASN A 359 42.22 -39.73 19.85
CA ASN A 359 43.10 -40.20 20.92
C ASN A 359 44.58 -39.92 20.62
N GLY A 360 45.15 -38.97 21.35
CA GLY A 360 46.58 -38.68 21.37
C GLY A 360 46.95 -37.65 22.43
N PHE A 361 47.40 -38.17 23.58
CA PHE A 361 48.23 -37.54 24.62
C PHE A 361 47.56 -36.80 25.82
N GLU A 362 47.40 -37.59 26.88
CA GLU A 362 48.09 -37.54 28.19
C GLU A 362 48.33 -36.21 28.97
N THR A 363 48.32 -36.39 30.29
CA THR A 363 48.14 -35.44 31.40
C THR A 363 49.45 -34.82 31.95
N GLY A 364 49.50 -33.47 32.06
CA GLY A 364 50.19 -32.62 33.07
C GLY A 364 51.72 -32.76 33.33
N PRO A 365 52.40 -31.87 34.09
CA PRO A 365 51.92 -30.71 34.86
C PRO A 365 52.79 -29.41 34.78
N SER A 366 52.26 -28.32 35.37
CA SER A 366 52.88 -27.17 36.07
C SER A 366 54.16 -26.43 35.58
N ARG A 367 54.04 -25.08 35.65
CA ARG A 367 55.02 -24.02 36.05
C ARG A 367 55.51 -23.03 34.98
N GLU A 368 55.27 -21.76 35.34
CA GLU A 368 56.17 -20.58 35.37
C GLU A 368 57.00 -20.20 34.13
N ASP A 369 56.87 -18.89 33.84
CA ASP A 369 57.87 -17.94 33.36
C ASP A 369 58.18 -17.72 31.86
N GLU A 370 58.20 -16.40 31.58
CA GLU A 370 58.99 -15.63 30.59
C GLU A 370 58.54 -15.47 29.12
N ALA A 371 58.14 -14.21 28.86
CA ALA A 371 58.68 -13.27 27.87
C ALA A 371 58.47 -13.53 26.36
N ALA A 372 57.74 -12.63 25.69
CA ALA A 372 58.35 -11.45 25.02
C ALA A 372 57.34 -10.65 24.17
N ALA A 373 57.66 -9.36 24.05
CA ALA A 373 57.06 -8.26 23.27
C ALA A 373 56.53 -8.64 21.86
N VAL A 374 55.55 -7.96 21.25
CA VAL A 374 55.54 -6.58 20.69
C VAL A 374 54.05 -6.21 20.46
N GLY A 375 53.48 -5.00 20.64
CA GLY A 375 53.94 -3.63 20.81
C GLY A 375 53.10 -2.70 19.92
N ALA A 376 52.40 -1.73 20.55
CA ALA A 376 51.79 -0.47 20.03
C ALA A 376 50.26 -0.43 19.70
N PRO A 377 49.58 0.74 19.84
CA PRO A 377 49.35 1.43 21.12
C PRO A 377 47.87 1.83 21.33
N ARG A 378 47.40 1.78 22.59
CA ARG A 378 46.12 2.38 23.03
C ARG A 378 46.37 3.76 23.63
N HIS A 379 45.58 4.73 23.21
CA HIS A 379 45.63 6.11 23.72
C HIS A 379 44.72 6.22 24.96
N GLU A 380 45.31 6.46 26.12
CA GLU A 380 44.60 6.84 27.35
C GLU A 380 44.16 8.30 27.28
N ARG A 381 42.93 8.58 27.74
CA ARG A 381 42.49 9.93 28.10
C ARG A 381 42.30 9.99 29.61
N THR A 382 43.05 10.91 30.21
CA THR A 382 43.04 11.29 31.61
C THR A 382 41.76 12.04 32.00
N VAL A 383 41.37 11.84 33.25
CA VAL A 383 40.27 12.51 33.96
C VAL A 383 40.82 13.76 34.66
N GLY A 384 40.15 14.90 34.51
CA GLY A 384 40.44 16.10 35.32
C GLY A 384 39.67 17.35 34.87
N GLU A 385 38.85 17.87 35.79
CA GLU A 385 38.27 19.23 35.88
C GLU A 385 36.92 19.60 35.22
N PRO A 386 36.13 20.49 35.87
CA PRO A 386 34.68 20.35 35.99
C PRO A 386 33.87 21.24 35.04
N ALA A 387 32.64 20.80 34.77
CA ALA A 387 31.66 21.48 33.94
C ALA A 387 31.17 22.81 34.56
N PRO A 388 30.95 23.88 33.76
CA PRO A 388 30.35 25.11 34.25
C PRO A 388 28.83 24.97 34.47
N ALA A 389 28.36 25.65 35.52
CA ALA A 389 27.03 25.55 36.10
C ALA A 389 25.86 25.99 35.18
N ALA A 390 24.73 25.32 35.38
CA ALA A 390 23.43 25.58 34.77
C ALA A 390 22.93 27.01 35.05
N ARG A 391 22.56 27.74 33.98
CA ARG A 391 21.80 28.99 34.08
C ARG A 391 20.33 28.66 34.30
N ARG A 392 19.74 29.23 35.35
CA ARG A 392 18.30 29.20 35.63
C ARG A 392 17.53 29.93 34.53
N PRO A 393 16.35 29.45 34.09
CA PRO A 393 15.48 30.24 33.22
C PRO A 393 14.83 31.36 34.05
N THR A 394 14.96 32.58 33.53
CA THR A 394 14.25 33.78 33.97
C THR A 394 12.77 33.65 33.64
N SER A 395 11.91 34.03 34.58
CA SER A 395 10.47 34.23 34.41
C SER A 395 10.20 35.19 33.25
N TYR A 396 9.37 34.76 32.29
CA TYR A 396 8.79 35.65 31.30
C TYR A 396 7.39 36.03 31.77
N ASP A 397 7.19 37.34 31.97
CA ASP A 397 5.89 37.95 32.24
C ASP A 397 4.98 37.89 31.00
N ALA A 398 3.68 37.75 31.24
CA ALA A 398 2.66 37.38 30.27
C ALA A 398 2.14 38.51 29.35
N ASP A 399 2.79 39.68 29.32
CA ASP A 399 2.27 40.88 28.62
C ASP A 399 3.07 41.32 27.38
N ASP A 400 4.04 40.53 26.89
CA ASP A 400 5.00 40.98 25.85
C ASP A 400 4.90 40.24 24.49
N LEU A 401 3.76 39.60 24.19
CA LEU A 401 3.57 38.74 23.00
C LEU A 401 2.60 39.28 21.92
N GLU A 402 2.42 40.60 21.77
CA GLU A 402 1.50 41.14 20.74
C GLU A 402 2.07 42.23 19.82
N ILE A 403 3.39 42.29 19.56
CA ILE A 403 3.91 43.15 18.48
C ILE A 403 5.02 42.44 17.68
N PRO A 404 4.80 42.15 16.37
CA PRO A 404 5.83 41.64 15.48
C PRO A 404 7.07 42.55 15.39
N SER A 405 8.25 41.93 15.26
CA SER A 405 9.58 42.54 15.37
C SER A 405 9.91 43.65 14.36
N PHE A 406 9.11 43.85 13.31
CA PHE A 406 9.33 44.88 12.28
C PHE A 406 8.65 46.24 12.55
N LEU A 407 7.90 46.38 13.65
CA LEU A 407 7.16 47.61 14.02
C LEU A 407 7.82 48.47 15.13
N ARG A 408 8.98 48.07 15.66
CA ARG A 408 9.71 48.88 16.65
C ARG A 408 10.51 49.99 15.94
N ARG A 409 10.06 51.25 16.02
CA ARG A 409 10.80 52.42 15.50
C ARG A 409 12.03 52.71 16.37
N LYS A 410 13.17 52.81 15.68
CA LYS A 410 14.54 53.24 16.03
C LYS A 410 14.93 53.40 17.49
#